data_AF-A0A937PR74-F1
#
_entry.id   AF-A0A937PR74-F1
#
_cell.length_a   1.000
_cell.length_b   1.000
_cell.length_c   1.000
_cell.angle_alpha   90.00
_cell.angle_beta   90.00
_cell.angle_gamma   90.00
#
_symmetry.space_group_name_H-M   'P 1'
#
loop_
_entity.id
_entity.type
_entity.pdbx_description
1 polymer ?
#
loop_
_entity_poly.entity_id
_entity_poly.type
_entity_poly.pdbx_seq_one_letter_code
_entity_poly.pdbx_strand_id
1 'polypeptide(L)'
;MRLKELLKLNRSDEKGILNLGDRGLMRQVAAATSPGVTIEQESRRAEMKLRRRGVLLLLPILGVLAGVGNAGVAAAAPRRYKVGIKRDVRVPMRDGVNLATDIYYPMENGRRLKGKLPAVLLRTPYNKSKWGPRFVRFFAEHGYLSVTQDCRGRYKSE
;
A
#
# COMPACT_ATOMS: atom_id res chain seq x y z
N MET A 1 17.55 -33.82 10.70
CA MET A 1 17.24 -33.69 9.25
C MET A 1 16.58 -32.32 9.00
N ARG A 2 17.24 -31.21 9.35
CA ARG A 2 18.09 -30.32 8.54
C ARG A 2 17.46 -29.83 7.23
N LEU A 3 16.78 -28.68 7.34
CA LEU A 3 16.26 -27.74 6.33
C LEU A 3 17.34 -27.16 5.37
N LYS A 4 18.44 -27.90 5.13
CA LYS A 4 19.56 -27.53 4.24
C LYS A 4 19.58 -28.34 2.93
N GLU A 5 18.68 -29.31 2.79
CA GLU A 5 18.56 -30.17 1.59
C GLU A 5 17.69 -29.54 0.48
N LEU A 6 16.71 -28.71 0.81
CA LEU A 6 15.79 -28.11 -0.17
C LEU A 6 16.32 -26.83 -0.86
N LEU A 7 17.55 -26.41 -0.57
CA LEU A 7 18.20 -25.22 -1.16
C LEU A 7 19.39 -25.54 -2.07
N LYS A 8 19.62 -26.83 -2.37
CA LYS A 8 20.69 -27.30 -3.27
C LYS A 8 20.20 -27.81 -4.62
N LEU A 9 18.88 -27.81 -4.89
CA LEU A 9 18.32 -28.37 -6.13
C LEU A 9 18.05 -27.33 -7.22
N ASN A 10 18.52 -26.08 -7.08
CA ASN A 10 18.27 -25.03 -8.07
C ASN A 10 19.52 -24.25 -8.48
N ARG A 11 20.70 -24.89 -8.38
CA ARG A 11 21.98 -24.28 -8.76
C ARG A 11 22.97 -25.32 -9.29
N SER A 12 22.62 -25.95 -10.39
CA SER A 12 23.55 -26.67 -11.26
C SER A 12 22.79 -27.02 -12.52
N ASP A 13 23.27 -26.52 -13.67
CA ASP A 13 23.06 -27.06 -15.02
C ASP A 13 22.64 -26.02 -16.07
N GLU A 14 23.46 -24.98 -16.30
CA GLU A 14 23.49 -24.32 -17.62
C GLU A 14 24.90 -23.83 -18.00
N LYS A 15 25.95 -24.56 -17.59
CA LYS A 15 27.30 -24.31 -18.11
C LYS A 15 27.95 -25.59 -18.61
N GLY A 16 27.98 -25.68 -19.94
CA GLY A 16 29.04 -26.37 -20.66
C GLY A 16 28.56 -27.61 -21.38
N ILE A 17 28.17 -27.43 -22.65
CA ILE A 17 28.33 -28.48 -23.65
C ILE A 17 28.70 -27.84 -25.00
N LEU A 18 30.02 -27.87 -25.28
CA LEU A 18 30.68 -28.15 -26.59
C LEU A 18 30.55 -27.11 -27.74
N ASN A 19 31.56 -26.83 -28.56
CA ASN A 19 33.00 -27.13 -28.61
C ASN A 19 33.58 -26.26 -29.75
N LEU A 20 34.75 -25.64 -29.58
CA LEU A 20 36.03 -26.04 -30.19
C LEU A 20 36.11 -26.00 -31.73
N GLY A 21 37.09 -25.23 -32.22
CA GLY A 21 37.73 -25.45 -33.51
C GLY A 21 37.58 -24.30 -34.50
N ASP A 22 38.43 -23.27 -34.44
CA ASP A 22 39.70 -23.37 -35.12
C ASP A 22 40.60 -22.17 -34.81
N ARG A 23 41.75 -22.51 -34.25
CA ARG A 23 42.90 -21.64 -34.15
C ARG A 23 43.66 -21.77 -35.47
N GLY A 24 44.09 -20.64 -35.98
CA GLY A 24 45.44 -20.56 -36.49
C GLY A 24 45.56 -20.20 -37.95
N LEU A 25 46.30 -19.10 -38.11
CA LEU A 25 47.53 -19.13 -38.88
C LEU A 25 47.35 -19.12 -40.41
N MET A 26 47.68 -17.95 -40.95
CA MET A 26 48.57 -17.70 -42.10
C MET A 26 47.91 -16.70 -43.04
N ARG A 27 48.26 -15.42 -42.92
CA ARG A 27 49.45 -14.83 -43.57
C ARG A 27 49.36 -14.94 -45.09
N GLN A 28 49.60 -13.77 -45.71
CA GLN A 28 49.86 -13.51 -47.13
C GLN A 28 48.56 -13.53 -47.94
N VAL A 29 48.21 -12.50 -48.72
CA VAL A 29 48.97 -11.69 -49.68
C VAL A 29 48.20 -10.36 -49.80
N ALA A 30 48.74 -9.23 -49.33
CA ALA A 30 49.38 -8.20 -50.14
C ALA A 30 48.67 -7.84 -51.47
N ALA A 31 48.61 -6.52 -51.71
CA ALA A 31 48.43 -5.86 -53.00
C ALA A 31 47.00 -5.60 -53.50
N ALA A 32 46.64 -4.31 -53.38
CA ALA A 32 46.17 -3.46 -54.46
C ALA A 32 45.02 -3.99 -55.34
N THR A 33 43.88 -3.29 -55.30
CA THR A 33 43.35 -2.44 -56.40
C THR A 33 41.88 -2.13 -56.12
N SER A 34 41.53 -0.87 -55.92
CA SER A 34 40.14 -0.38 -56.05
C SER A 34 39.78 -0.38 -57.54
N PRO A 35 38.57 -0.78 -57.97
CA PRO A 35 37.35 0.05 -57.85
C PRO A 35 36.10 -0.79 -57.48
N GLY A 36 35.14 -0.31 -56.69
CA GLY A 36 34.24 0.78 -57.06
C GLY A 36 33.18 0.29 -58.04
N VAL A 37 31.95 0.05 -57.55
CA VAL A 37 30.73 -0.30 -58.31
C VAL A 37 30.77 -1.77 -58.81
N THR A 38 29.96 -2.73 -58.33
CA THR A 38 28.59 -2.97 -58.85
C THR A 38 27.98 -4.23 -58.18
N ILE A 39 27.80 -4.30 -56.86
CA ILE A 39 27.03 -5.41 -56.22
C ILE A 39 26.04 -4.93 -55.14
N GLU A 40 26.18 -3.71 -54.61
CA GLU A 40 25.35 -3.24 -53.49
C GLU A 40 23.96 -2.70 -53.89
N GLN A 41 23.69 -2.48 -55.19
CA GLN A 41 22.45 -1.85 -55.63
C GLN A 41 21.29 -2.81 -55.91
N GLU A 42 21.54 -4.10 -56.09
CA GLU A 42 20.46 -5.08 -56.35
C GLU A 42 19.82 -5.62 -55.07
N SER A 43 20.56 -5.73 -53.96
CA SER A 43 20.03 -6.23 -52.68
C SER A 43 19.04 -5.28 -52.01
N ARG A 44 19.01 -4.00 -52.38
CA ARG A 44 18.13 -2.97 -51.79
C ARG A 44 16.70 -2.95 -52.37
N ARG A 45 16.43 -3.68 -53.46
CA ARG A 45 15.07 -3.77 -54.05
C ARG A 45 14.21 -4.91 -53.47
N ALA A 46 14.80 -5.85 -52.74
CA ALA A 46 14.06 -6.97 -52.14
C ALA A 46 13.56 -6.69 -50.71
N GLU A 47 14.18 -5.80 -49.94
CA GLU A 47 13.80 -5.53 -48.55
C GLU A 47 12.58 -4.60 -48.38
N MET A 48 12.11 -3.95 -49.45
CA MET A 48 11.07 -2.91 -49.37
C MET A 48 9.62 -3.40 -49.58
N LYS A 49 9.35 -4.71 -49.60
CA LYS A 49 7.98 -5.23 -49.83
C LYS A 49 7.41 -6.16 -48.74
N LEU A 50 8.11 -6.40 -47.64
CA LEU A 50 7.58 -7.25 -46.55
C LEU A 50 7.41 -6.55 -45.18
N ARG A 51 7.63 -5.24 -45.10
CA ARG A 51 7.38 -4.43 -43.88
C ARG A 51 6.01 -3.71 -43.90
N ARG A 52 4.96 -4.35 -44.42
CA ARG A 52 3.60 -3.75 -44.55
C ARG A 52 2.46 -4.48 -43.84
N ARG A 53 2.71 -5.50 -43.01
CA ARG A 53 1.63 -6.25 -42.34
C ARG A 53 1.82 -6.57 -40.84
N GLY A 54 2.81 -6.00 -40.15
CA GLY A 54 3.17 -6.47 -38.79
C GLY A 54 3.36 -5.43 -37.70
N VAL A 55 3.08 -4.14 -37.91
CA VAL A 55 3.35 -3.10 -36.90
C VAL A 55 2.20 -2.10 -36.84
N LEU A 56 1.04 -2.52 -36.33
CA LEU A 56 -0.05 -1.59 -35.96
C LEU A 56 -1.04 -2.23 -34.97
N LEU A 57 -0.60 -2.88 -33.89
CA LEU A 57 -1.52 -3.35 -32.82
C LEU A 57 -0.82 -3.51 -31.45
N LEU A 58 0.00 -2.54 -31.02
CA LEU A 58 0.57 -2.52 -29.65
C LEU A 58 0.66 -1.11 -29.04
N LEU A 59 -0.32 -0.25 -29.31
CA LEU A 59 -0.58 0.99 -28.57
C LEU A 59 -2.10 1.11 -28.44
N PRO A 60 -2.71 0.48 -27.41
CA PRO A 60 -2.89 1.22 -26.16
C PRO A 60 -2.96 0.29 -24.93
N ILE A 61 -1.83 -0.16 -24.39
CA ILE A 61 -1.81 -0.79 -23.04
C ILE A 61 -1.13 0.12 -22.01
N LEU A 62 -0.42 1.17 -22.45
CA LEU A 62 0.25 2.12 -21.54
C LEU A 62 -0.66 3.26 -21.04
N GLY A 63 -1.81 3.50 -21.66
CA GLY A 63 -2.69 4.64 -21.34
C GLY A 63 -3.76 4.39 -20.28
N VAL A 64 -4.00 3.14 -19.87
CA VAL A 64 -5.13 2.80 -18.98
C VAL A 64 -4.72 2.69 -17.50
N LEU A 65 -3.42 2.67 -17.18
CA LEU A 65 -2.95 2.64 -15.78
C LEU A 65 -2.78 4.03 -15.13
N ALA A 66 -2.97 5.11 -15.88
CA ALA A 66 -2.92 6.48 -15.35
C ALA A 66 -4.31 7.01 -14.91
N GLY A 67 -5.38 6.25 -15.14
CA GLY A 67 -6.77 6.66 -14.93
C GLY A 67 -7.43 6.15 -13.66
N VAL A 68 -6.75 5.33 -12.84
CA VAL A 68 -7.21 5.07 -11.47
C VAL A 68 -6.79 6.27 -10.64
N GLY A 69 -7.56 7.34 -10.79
CA GLY A 69 -7.49 8.50 -9.92
C GLY A 69 -7.50 7.99 -8.50
N ASN A 70 -6.42 8.29 -7.78
CA ASN A 70 -6.29 8.04 -6.37
C ASN A 70 -7.55 8.63 -5.72
N ALA A 71 -8.53 7.78 -5.40
CA ALA A 71 -9.73 8.18 -4.69
C ALA A 71 -9.18 8.72 -3.37
N GLY A 72 -9.08 10.04 -3.30
CA GLY A 72 -8.40 10.73 -2.23
C GLY A 72 -8.99 10.19 -0.94
N VAL A 73 -8.18 9.46 -0.20
CA VAL A 73 -8.51 9.13 1.19
C VAL A 73 -8.74 10.50 1.80
N ALA A 74 -10.00 10.83 2.06
CA ALA A 74 -10.37 12.15 2.57
C ALA A 74 -9.48 12.37 3.78
N ALA A 75 -8.55 13.33 3.66
CA ALA A 75 -7.62 13.61 4.73
C ALA A 75 -8.49 13.90 5.95
N ALA A 76 -8.33 13.08 7.00
CA ALA A 76 -9.12 13.22 8.21
C ALA A 76 -9.08 14.70 8.63
N ALA A 77 -10.24 15.29 8.88
CA ALA A 77 -10.36 16.71 9.20
C ALA A 77 -9.32 17.09 10.28
N PRO A 78 -8.77 18.32 10.23
CA PRO A 78 -7.68 18.68 11.13
C PRO A 78 -8.11 18.51 12.60
N ARG A 79 -7.24 17.87 13.39
CA ARG A 79 -7.41 17.70 14.84
C ARG A 79 -7.40 19.06 15.52
N ARG A 80 -8.59 19.60 15.80
CA ARG A 80 -8.77 21.00 16.23
C ARG A 80 -8.78 21.16 17.75
N TYR A 81 -9.15 20.13 18.49
CA TYR A 81 -9.35 20.20 19.94
C TYR A 81 -8.39 19.31 20.72
N LYS A 82 -7.95 19.77 21.90
CA LYS A 82 -7.36 18.90 22.92
C LYS A 82 -8.48 18.06 23.55
N VAL A 83 -8.14 16.94 24.19
CA VAL A 83 -9.15 16.05 24.79
C VAL A 83 -8.96 15.94 26.29
N GLY A 84 -10.00 16.31 27.03
CA GLY A 84 -10.15 16.01 28.45
C GLY A 84 -10.90 14.70 28.65
N ILE A 85 -10.64 14.03 29.77
CA ILE A 85 -11.24 12.72 30.09
C ILE A 85 -11.78 12.75 31.52
N LYS A 86 -13.03 12.33 31.70
CA LYS A 86 -13.61 11.99 33.00
C LYS A 86 -13.84 10.48 33.04
N ARG A 87 -13.08 9.78 33.88
CA ARG A 87 -13.10 8.31 33.96
C ARG A 87 -14.08 7.81 35.01
N ASP A 88 -14.54 6.58 34.82
CA ASP A 88 -15.28 5.78 35.79
C ASP A 88 -16.54 6.48 36.36
N VAL A 89 -17.23 7.21 35.49
CA VAL A 89 -18.55 7.73 35.80
C VAL A 89 -19.53 6.56 35.92
N ARG A 90 -20.15 6.42 37.08
CA ARG A 90 -21.20 5.43 37.34
C ARG A 90 -22.51 5.95 36.76
N VAL A 91 -23.05 5.24 35.77
CA VAL A 91 -24.33 5.59 35.14
C VAL A 91 -25.38 4.57 35.61
N PRO A 92 -26.37 4.99 36.42
CA PRO A 92 -27.41 4.09 36.92
C PRO A 92 -28.37 3.71 35.79
N MET A 93 -28.68 2.42 35.70
CA MET A 93 -29.68 1.88 34.79
C MET A 93 -31.03 1.70 35.49
N ARG A 94 -32.08 1.40 34.72
CA ARG A 94 -33.46 1.22 35.21
C ARG A 94 -33.63 0.13 36.28
N ASP A 95 -32.71 -0.81 36.34
CA ASP A 95 -32.69 -1.95 37.24
C ASP A 95 -31.72 -1.78 38.41
N GLY A 96 -31.25 -0.55 38.66
CA GLY A 96 -30.40 -0.21 39.78
C GLY A 96 -28.90 -0.49 39.57
N VAL A 97 -28.54 -1.20 38.50
CA VAL A 97 -27.15 -1.55 38.19
C VAL A 97 -26.39 -0.37 37.57
N ASN A 98 -25.15 -0.14 38.02
CA ASN A 98 -24.32 0.94 37.53
C ASN A 98 -23.29 0.51 36.48
N LEU A 99 -23.37 1.11 35.29
CA LEU A 99 -22.40 0.90 34.22
C LEU A 99 -21.24 1.89 34.33
N ALA A 100 -20.01 1.38 34.25
CA ALA A 100 -18.81 2.19 34.29
C ALA A 100 -18.57 2.86 32.93
N THR A 101 -18.47 4.18 32.94
CA THR A 101 -18.46 5.00 31.73
C THR A 101 -17.33 6.02 31.76
N ASP A 102 -16.55 6.13 30.69
CA ASP A 102 -15.55 7.20 30.52
C ASP A 102 -16.05 8.20 29.48
N ILE A 103 -15.95 9.48 29.81
CA ILE A 103 -16.42 10.60 28.97
C ILE A 103 -15.21 11.38 28.47
N TYR A 104 -15.07 11.46 27.16
CA TYR A 104 -14.06 12.22 26.44
C TYR A 104 -14.73 13.47 25.88
N TYR A 105 -14.16 14.64 26.19
CA TYR A 105 -14.73 15.91 25.77
C TYR A 105 -13.68 16.80 25.12
N PRO A 106 -14.06 17.56 24.07
CA PRO A 106 -13.18 18.52 23.43
C PRO A 106 -12.86 19.67 24.39
N MET A 107 -11.62 20.13 24.31
CA MET A 107 -11.10 21.27 25.03
C MET A 107 -10.53 22.29 24.06
N GLU A 108 -10.86 23.56 24.31
CA GLU A 108 -10.36 24.71 23.57
C GLU A 108 -9.84 25.74 24.59
N ASN A 109 -8.65 26.28 24.35
CA ASN A 109 -8.02 27.28 25.22
C ASN A 109 -7.99 26.86 26.71
N GLY A 110 -7.66 25.59 26.97
CA GLY A 110 -7.55 25.03 28.33
C GLY A 110 -8.87 24.78 29.04
N ARG A 111 -10.01 25.05 28.40
CA ARG A 111 -11.35 24.85 28.98
C ARG A 111 -12.15 23.83 28.18
N ARG A 112 -13.10 23.16 28.84
CA ARG A 112 -14.07 22.30 28.16
C ARG A 112 -14.88 23.14 27.17
N LEU A 113 -14.99 22.66 25.93
CA LEU A 113 -15.81 23.30 24.91
C LEU A 113 -17.27 23.35 25.39
N LYS A 114 -17.87 24.54 25.36
CA LYS A 114 -19.24 24.79 25.81
C LYS A 114 -20.22 24.72 24.64
N GLY A 115 -21.48 24.43 24.94
CA GLY A 115 -22.56 24.34 23.95
C GLY A 115 -23.10 22.93 23.77
N LYS A 116 -24.10 22.78 22.88
CA LYS A 116 -24.64 21.48 22.48
C LYS A 116 -23.67 20.85 21.49
N LEU A 117 -23.02 19.77 21.91
CA LEU A 117 -22.08 19.01 21.08
C LEU A 117 -22.76 17.71 20.63
N PRO A 118 -22.53 17.26 19.38
CA PRO A 118 -22.93 15.92 18.97
C PRO A 118 -22.17 14.88 19.81
N ALA A 119 -22.85 13.80 20.19
CA ALA A 119 -22.29 12.76 21.05
C ALA A 119 -22.17 11.41 20.32
N VAL A 120 -21.07 10.70 20.59
CA VAL A 120 -20.81 9.35 20.08
C VAL A 120 -20.65 8.41 21.26
N LEU A 121 -21.47 7.36 21.34
CA LEU A 121 -21.39 6.35 22.38
C LEU A 121 -20.81 5.05 21.82
N LEU A 122 -19.75 4.56 22.44
CA LEU A 122 -19.20 3.24 22.24
C LEU A 122 -19.48 2.38 23.47
N ARG A 123 -20.21 1.27 23.29
CA ARG A 123 -20.38 0.25 24.34
C ARG A 123 -19.54 -0.95 23.97
N THR A 124 -18.73 -1.44 24.90
CA THR A 124 -17.83 -2.56 24.63
C THR A 124 -17.85 -3.60 25.75
N PRO A 125 -17.92 -4.90 25.42
CA PRO A 125 -17.69 -5.97 26.36
C PRO A 125 -16.19 -6.27 26.55
N TYR A 126 -15.28 -5.47 25.96
CA TYR A 126 -13.84 -5.72 25.87
C TYR A 126 -12.98 -4.60 26.49
N ASN A 127 -13.24 -4.28 27.75
CA ASN A 127 -12.55 -3.29 28.58
C ASN A 127 -12.45 -1.92 27.90
N LYS A 128 -13.33 -1.01 28.29
CA LYS A 128 -13.35 0.38 27.82
C LYS A 128 -12.00 1.10 27.90
N SER A 129 -11.12 0.69 28.83
CA SER A 129 -9.79 1.29 29.02
C SER A 129 -8.74 0.79 28.03
N LYS A 130 -8.93 -0.39 27.42
CA LYS A 130 -7.96 -1.00 26.49
C LYS A 130 -8.36 -0.83 25.03
N TRP A 131 -9.62 -1.11 24.70
CA TRP A 131 -10.06 -1.17 23.30
C TRP A 131 -10.65 0.16 22.79
N GLY A 132 -11.35 0.88 23.66
CA GLY A 132 -12.06 2.12 23.32
C GLY A 132 -11.22 3.38 23.07
N PRO A 133 -10.09 3.66 23.76
CA PRO A 133 -9.53 5.02 23.84
C PRO A 133 -9.13 5.63 22.50
N ARG A 134 -8.67 4.81 21.53
CA ARG A 134 -8.24 5.32 20.21
C ARG A 134 -9.42 5.89 19.42
N PHE A 135 -10.54 5.17 19.37
CA PHE A 135 -11.73 5.58 18.63
C PHE A 135 -12.42 6.78 19.28
N VAL A 136 -12.67 6.72 20.59
CA VAL A 136 -13.38 7.82 21.28
C VAL A 136 -12.55 9.11 21.33
N ARG A 137 -11.22 9.00 21.45
CA ARG A 137 -10.33 10.17 21.38
C ARG A 137 -10.36 10.81 20.01
N PHE A 138 -10.33 10.02 18.92
CA PHE A 138 -10.42 10.54 17.57
C PHE A 138 -11.64 11.46 17.42
N PHE A 139 -12.85 10.97 17.74
CA PHE A 139 -14.06 11.80 17.65
C PHE A 139 -14.00 13.05 18.56
N ALA A 140 -13.42 12.94 19.76
CA ALA A 140 -13.31 14.08 20.66
C ALA A 140 -12.37 15.18 20.13
N GLU A 141 -11.30 14.82 19.42
CA GLU A 141 -10.39 15.78 18.77
C GLU A 141 -11.05 16.55 17.62
N HIS A 142 -12.17 16.04 17.09
CA HIS A 142 -12.97 16.64 16.02
C HIS A 142 -14.22 17.37 16.53
N GLY A 143 -14.37 17.54 17.85
CA GLY A 143 -15.44 18.34 18.45
C GLY A 143 -16.68 17.54 18.90
N TYR A 144 -16.62 16.21 18.90
CA TYR A 144 -17.69 15.36 19.42
C TYR A 144 -17.52 15.09 20.91
N LEU A 145 -18.62 14.91 21.64
CA LEU A 145 -18.60 14.33 22.96
C LEU A 145 -18.57 12.79 22.84
N SER A 146 -17.41 12.19 23.04
CA SER A 146 -17.27 10.74 22.88
C SER A 146 -17.32 10.02 24.21
N VAL A 147 -18.05 8.92 24.27
CA VAL A 147 -18.28 8.17 25.51
C VAL A 147 -17.93 6.71 25.25
N THR A 148 -17.17 6.09 26.16
CA THR A 148 -16.94 4.64 26.15
C THR A 148 -17.48 4.03 27.42
N GLN A 149 -18.25 2.96 27.31
CA GLN A 149 -18.93 2.32 28.43
C GLN A 149 -18.67 0.82 28.41
N ASP A 150 -18.36 0.26 29.59
CA ASP A 150 -18.29 -1.18 29.78
C ASP A 150 -19.71 -1.77 29.78
N CYS A 151 -19.92 -2.85 29.04
CA CYS A 151 -21.16 -3.62 29.11
C CYS A 151 -21.43 -4.13 30.54
N ARG A 152 -22.70 -4.44 30.82
CA ARG A 152 -23.14 -5.00 32.10
C ARG A 152 -22.36 -6.25 32.50
N GLY A 153 -22.05 -6.37 33.79
CA GLY A 153 -21.31 -7.51 34.35
C GLY A 153 -19.88 -7.66 33.80
N ARG A 154 -19.32 -6.61 33.20
CA ARG A 154 -17.96 -6.61 32.64
C ARG A 154 -17.12 -5.51 33.28
N TYR A 155 -15.89 -5.88 33.63
CA TYR A 155 -14.86 -5.00 34.17
C TYR A 155 -15.37 -4.20 35.37
N LYS A 156 -15.49 -2.88 35.22
CA LYS A 156 -15.90 -1.99 36.31
C LYS A 156 -17.41 -1.79 36.37
N SER A 157 -18.17 -2.32 35.42
CA SER A 157 -19.64 -2.32 35.47
C SER A 157 -20.13 -3.41 36.42
N GLU A 158 -21.18 -3.08 37.17
CA GLU A 158 -21.96 -4.04 37.95
C GLU A 158 -22.74 -5.00 37.02
#